data_AF-A0A925UJ18-F1
#
_entry.id   AF-A0A925UJ18-F1
#
_cell.length_a   1.000
_cell.length_b   1.000
_cell.length_c   1.000
_cell.angle_alpha   90.00
_cell.angle_beta   90.00
_cell.angle_gamma   90.00
#
_symmetry.space_group_name_H-M   'P 1'
#
loop_
_entity.id
_entity.type
_entity.pdbx_description
1 polymer ?
#
loop_
_entity_poly.entity_id
_entity_poly.type
_entity_poly.pdbx_seq_one_letter_code
_entity_poly.pdbx_strand_id
1 'polypeptide(L)'
;MRLVDAATTRRLLPFDALIDALRAMFVGGCDVPVRHTHRIGDGDDAGTILLMPAWRVGQRLGIKTVTIFPGNGALGLPGLHSVYLLFDAATGVPLAQLDGNGVSCPGGIKIDPRSSRAVPQAGVLRAV
;
A
#
# COMPACT_ATOMS: atom_id res chain seq x y z
N MET A 1 11.11 0.85 16.92
CA MET A 1 10.55 1.04 15.57
C MET A 1 11.61 1.68 14.67
N ARG A 2 11.81 1.17 13.47
CA ARG A 2 12.77 1.70 12.48
C ARG A 2 12.10 2.68 11.52
N LEU A 3 12.76 3.79 11.20
CA LEU A 3 12.33 4.71 10.13
C LEU A 3 13.12 4.41 8.86
N VAL A 4 12.43 4.27 7.73
CA VAL A 4 13.03 3.95 6.43
C VAL A 4 12.60 5.00 5.42
N ASP A 5 13.54 5.85 5.02
CA ASP A 5 13.31 6.90 4.04
C ASP A 5 13.16 6.35 2.60
N ALA A 6 12.75 7.22 1.67
CA ALA A 6 12.51 6.84 0.28
C ALA A 6 13.74 6.25 -0.43
N ALA A 7 14.94 6.75 -0.13
CA ALA A 7 16.16 6.25 -0.75
C ALA A 7 16.48 4.83 -0.25
N THR A 8 16.31 4.61 1.04
CA THR A 8 16.54 3.33 1.71
C THR A 8 15.47 2.31 1.33
N THR A 9 14.19 2.71 1.26
CA THR A 9 13.09 1.86 0.79
C THR A 9 13.38 1.33 -0.62
N ARG A 10 13.80 2.20 -1.56
CA ARG A 10 14.15 1.78 -2.92
C ARG A 10 15.33 0.80 -2.96
N ARG A 11 16.37 1.04 -2.17
CA ARG A 11 17.53 0.12 -2.10
C ARG A 11 17.16 -1.24 -1.49
N LEU A 12 16.23 -1.27 -0.54
CA LEU A 12 15.81 -2.50 0.15
C LEU A 12 14.74 -3.30 -0.60
N LEU A 13 14.20 -2.78 -1.70
CA LEU A 13 13.17 -3.42 -2.51
C LEU A 13 13.66 -3.63 -3.96
N PRO A 14 14.70 -4.45 -4.19
CA PRO A 14 15.09 -4.81 -5.55
C PRO A 14 13.93 -5.54 -6.25
N PHE A 15 13.67 -5.14 -7.50
CA PHE A 15 12.44 -5.49 -8.20
C PHE A 15 12.24 -7.00 -8.38
N ASP A 16 13.31 -7.74 -8.68
CA ASP A 16 13.25 -9.19 -8.88
C ASP A 16 12.82 -9.93 -7.61
N ALA A 17 13.49 -9.63 -6.48
CA ALA A 17 13.15 -10.21 -5.19
C ALA A 17 11.75 -9.80 -4.72
N LEU A 18 11.33 -8.57 -5.06
CA LEU A 18 9.98 -8.09 -4.76
C LEU A 18 8.93 -8.92 -5.52
N ILE A 19 9.11 -9.18 -6.82
CA ILE A 19 8.17 -9.97 -7.62
C ILE A 19 7.99 -11.37 -7.01
N ASP A 20 9.08 -12.03 -6.64
CA ASP A 20 9.01 -13.37 -6.07
C ASP A 20 8.31 -13.37 -4.70
N ALA A 21 8.60 -12.37 -3.86
CA ALA A 21 7.92 -12.19 -2.58
C ALA A 21 6.41 -11.95 -2.77
N LEU A 22 6.03 -11.10 -3.73
CA LEU A 22 4.62 -10.84 -4.05
C LEU A 22 3.93 -12.12 -4.54
N ARG A 23 4.56 -12.87 -5.44
CA ARG A 23 4.02 -14.14 -5.94
C ARG A 23 3.79 -15.14 -4.80
N ALA A 24 4.77 -15.30 -3.92
CA ALA A 24 4.63 -16.17 -2.75
C ALA A 24 3.50 -15.71 -1.83
N MET A 25 3.34 -14.40 -1.62
CA MET A 25 2.25 -13.84 -0.83
C MET A 25 0.88 -14.04 -1.47
N PHE A 26 0.78 -14.00 -2.80
CA PHE A 26 -0.47 -14.32 -3.51
C PHE A 26 -0.91 -15.76 -3.34
N VAL A 27 0.05 -16.68 -3.37
CA VAL A 27 -0.23 -18.10 -3.20
C VAL A 27 -0.55 -18.41 -1.74
N GLY A 28 0.24 -17.85 -0.80
CA GLY A 28 0.10 -18.09 0.63
C GLY A 28 -1.10 -17.41 1.29
N GLY A 29 -1.65 -16.38 0.65
CA GLY A 29 -2.79 -15.61 1.14
C GLY A 29 -2.47 -14.69 2.31
N CYS A 30 -3.34 -13.71 2.52
CA CYS A 30 -3.37 -12.84 3.69
C CYS A 30 -4.77 -12.27 3.88
N ASP A 31 -5.09 -11.86 5.10
CA ASP A 31 -6.31 -11.12 5.38
C ASP A 31 -6.15 -9.69 4.86
N VAL A 32 -7.04 -9.30 3.95
CA VAL A 32 -7.06 -7.97 3.34
C VAL A 32 -8.50 -7.47 3.31
N PRO A 33 -8.94 -6.72 4.33
CA PRO A 33 -10.27 -6.11 4.30
C PRO A 33 -10.37 -5.09 3.17
N VAL A 34 -11.61 -4.65 2.91
CA VAL A 34 -11.89 -3.62 1.91
C VAL A 34 -11.17 -2.34 2.30
N ARG A 35 -10.49 -1.73 1.33
CA ARG A 35 -9.84 -0.42 1.48
C ARG A 35 -10.82 0.62 2.01
N HIS A 36 -10.47 1.27 3.12
CA HIS A 36 -11.25 2.39 3.63
C HIS A 36 -10.88 3.66 2.87
N THR A 37 -11.88 4.42 2.47
CA THR A 37 -11.72 5.68 1.74
C THR A 37 -12.54 6.74 2.47
N HIS A 38 -11.90 7.81 2.90
CA HIS A 38 -12.57 8.94 3.54
C HIS A 38 -12.20 10.23 2.84
N ARG A 39 -13.17 11.13 2.72
CA ARG A 39 -12.97 12.46 2.16
C ARG A 39 -12.72 13.47 3.28
N ILE A 40 -11.86 14.44 3.03
CA ILE A 40 -11.48 15.52 3.95
C ILE A 40 -11.90 16.84 3.31
N GLY A 41 -12.95 17.45 3.88
CA GLY A 41 -13.55 18.68 3.36
C GLY A 41 -14.52 18.47 2.21
N ASP A 42 -14.95 19.58 1.61
CA ASP A 42 -15.96 19.67 0.57
C ASP A 42 -15.42 20.27 -0.75
N GLY A 43 -16.14 20.04 -1.86
CA GLY A 43 -15.75 20.52 -3.19
C GLY A 43 -14.72 19.66 -3.94
N ASP A 44 -14.28 20.16 -5.09
CA ASP A 44 -13.43 19.45 -6.07
C ASP A 44 -11.97 19.31 -5.60
N ASP A 45 -11.51 20.21 -4.73
CA ASP A 45 -10.17 20.17 -4.13
C ASP A 45 -10.11 19.39 -2.81
N ALA A 46 -11.20 18.70 -2.44
CA ALA A 46 -11.26 17.96 -1.19
C ALA A 46 -10.17 16.87 -1.12
N GLY A 47 -9.55 16.78 0.05
CA GLY A 47 -8.57 15.74 0.31
C GLY A 47 -9.22 14.37 0.37
N THR A 48 -8.45 13.32 0.08
CA THR A 48 -8.87 11.93 0.26
C THR A 48 -7.81 11.18 1.06
N ILE A 49 -8.24 10.41 2.06
CA ILE A 49 -7.39 9.43 2.77
C ILE A 49 -7.83 8.02 2.42
N LEU A 50 -6.85 7.17 2.13
CA LEU A 50 -7.02 5.75 1.86
C LEU A 50 -6.26 4.96 2.93
N LEU A 51 -6.94 4.01 3.57
CA LEU A 51 -6.34 3.09 4.53
C LEU A 51 -6.46 1.66 3.99
N MET A 52 -5.32 0.99 3.86
CA MET A 52 -5.22 -0.36 3.32
C MET A 52 -4.47 -1.23 4.33
N PRO A 53 -5.16 -1.79 5.34
CA PRO A 53 -4.56 -2.76 6.23
C PRO A 53 -4.51 -4.15 5.58
N ALA A 54 -3.50 -4.93 5.93
CA ALA A 54 -3.37 -6.34 5.56
C ALA A 54 -2.58 -7.09 6.64
N TRP A 55 -2.91 -8.35 6.91
CA TRP A 55 -2.17 -9.13 7.90
C TRP A 55 -2.17 -10.63 7.63
N ARG A 56 -1.25 -11.32 8.32
CA ARG A 56 -1.27 -12.76 8.55
C ARG A 56 -1.06 -13.00 10.04
N VAL A 57 -2.00 -13.72 10.66
CA VAL A 57 -1.95 -14.03 12.10
C VAL A 57 -0.62 -14.71 12.44
N GLY A 58 0.03 -14.24 13.52
CA GLY A 58 1.33 -14.76 13.96
C GLY A 58 2.53 -14.36 13.10
N GLN A 59 2.34 -13.50 12.09
CA GLN A 59 3.42 -13.03 11.21
C GLN A 59 3.54 -11.50 11.20
N ARG A 60 2.98 -10.85 10.17
CA ARG A 60 3.12 -9.41 9.92
C ARG A 60 1.76 -8.77 9.71
N LEU A 61 1.62 -7.56 10.23
CA LEU A 61 0.49 -6.67 10.02
C LEU A 61 1.06 -5.40 9.36
N GLY A 62 0.43 -4.97 8.28
CA GLY A 62 0.83 -3.79 7.52
C GLY A 62 -0.34 -2.84 7.36
N ILE A 63 -0.08 -1.54 7.39
CA ILE A 63 -1.06 -0.51 7.05
C ILE A 63 -0.42 0.47 6.09
N LYS A 64 -0.96 0.54 4.88
CA LYS A 64 -0.60 1.58 3.92
C LYS A 64 -1.61 2.72 4.03
N THR A 65 -1.10 3.90 4.34
CA THR A 65 -1.87 5.13 4.39
C THR A 65 -1.48 5.98 3.20
N VAL A 66 -2.47 6.41 2.42
CA VAL A 66 -2.27 7.31 1.28
C VAL A 66 -3.16 8.53 1.48
N THR A 67 -2.60 9.70 1.27
CA THR A 67 -3.33 10.96 1.21
C THR A 67 -3.20 11.56 -0.18
N ILE A 68 -4.32 12.05 -0.70
CA ILE A 68 -4.41 12.68 -2.02
C ILE A 68 -5.03 14.06 -1.81
N PHE A 69 -4.29 15.11 -2.16
CA PHE A 69 -4.71 16.51 -2.04
C PHE A 69 -4.48 17.20 -3.39
N PRO A 70 -5.54 17.34 -4.22
CA PRO A 70 -5.41 17.92 -5.57
C PRO A 70 -4.78 19.32 -5.57
N GLY A 71 -5.13 20.16 -4.58
CA GLY A 71 -4.63 21.54 -4.46
C GLY A 71 -3.15 21.68 -4.11
N ASN A 72 -2.44 20.60 -3.75
CA ASN A 72 -1.02 20.67 -3.37
C ASN A 72 -0.11 21.22 -4.48
N GLY A 73 -0.51 21.07 -5.75
CA GLY A 73 0.24 21.62 -6.88
C GLY A 73 0.44 23.14 -6.79
N ALA A 74 -0.56 23.87 -6.29
CA ALA A 74 -0.47 25.32 -6.08
C ALA A 74 0.51 25.71 -4.96
N LEU A 75 0.86 24.76 -4.09
CA LEU A 75 1.81 24.91 -2.99
C LEU A 75 3.22 24.39 -3.33
N GLY A 76 3.43 23.90 -4.56
CA GLY A 76 4.69 23.24 -4.95
C GLY A 76 4.93 21.89 -4.27
N LEU A 77 3.88 21.25 -3.75
CA LEU A 77 3.94 19.96 -3.07
C LEU A 77 3.40 18.82 -3.96
N PRO A 78 3.85 17.57 -3.78
CA PRO A 78 3.23 16.42 -4.42
C PRO A 78 1.73 16.31 -4.06
N GLY A 79 0.89 15.99 -5.05
CA GLY A 79 -0.54 15.75 -4.82
C GLY A 79 -0.85 14.47 -4.04
N LEU A 80 0.11 13.56 -3.92
CA LEU A 80 -0.03 12.28 -3.22
C LEU A 80 1.13 12.10 -2.24
N HIS A 81 0.79 11.71 -1.02
CA HIS A 81 1.74 11.25 -0.02
C HIS A 81 1.30 9.91 0.53
N SER A 82 2.26 9.09 0.93
CA SER A 82 1.95 7.79 1.50
C SER A 82 3.06 7.28 2.41
N VAL A 83 2.65 6.50 3.40
CA VAL A 83 3.50 5.83 4.36
C VAL A 83 3.02 4.40 4.56
N TYR A 84 3.95 3.50 4.84
CA TYR A 84 3.64 2.12 5.20
C TYR A 84 4.12 1.86 6.63
N LEU A 85 3.21 1.41 7.48
CA LEU A 85 3.52 0.98 8.85
C LEU A 85 3.52 -0.54 8.90
N LEU A 86 4.60 -1.11 9.43
CA LEU A 86 4.80 -2.54 9.62
C LEU A 86 4.81 -2.86 11.11
N PHE A 87 4.03 -3.87 11.48
CA PHE A 87 3.86 -4.36 12.83
C PHE A 87 4.11 -5.86 12.89
N ASP A 88 4.45 -6.32 14.08
CA ASP A 88 4.36 -7.73 14.42
C ASP A 88 2.89 -8.10 14.65
N ALA A 89 2.36 -9.07 13.90
CA ALA A 89 0.93 -9.41 14.00
C ALA A 89 0.57 -10.26 15.22
N ALA A 90 1.55 -10.78 15.96
CA ALA A 90 1.30 -11.52 17.20
C ALA A 90 1.18 -10.58 18.40
N THR A 91 1.98 -9.51 18.41
CA THR A 91 2.13 -8.61 19.57
C THR A 91 1.58 -7.20 19.34
N GLY A 92 1.35 -6.82 18.08
CA GLY A 92 0.99 -5.45 17.70
C GLY A 92 2.14 -4.45 17.78
N VAL A 93 3.36 -4.89 18.12
CA VAL A 93 4.51 -3.98 18.27
C VAL A 93 4.89 -3.38 16.91
N PRO A 94 5.05 -2.05 16.81
CA PRO A 94 5.48 -1.41 15.57
C PRO A 94 6.95 -1.71 15.29
N LEU A 95 7.20 -2.30 14.13
CA LEU A 95 8.53 -2.70 13.67
C LEU A 95 9.18 -1.61 12.83
N ALA A 96 8.46 -1.06 11.84
CA ALA A 96 9.00 -0.06 10.94
C ALA A 96 7.95 0.88 10.35
N GLN A 97 8.39 2.09 9.99
CA GLN A 97 7.68 3.00 9.11
C GLN A 97 8.53 3.22 7.86
N LEU A 98 7.92 3.06 6.69
CA LEU A 98 8.57 3.23 5.40
C LEU A 98 7.91 4.35 4.62
N ASP A 99 8.72 5.08 3.84
CA ASP A 99 8.20 5.91 2.75
C ASP A 99 7.36 5.05 1.81
N GLY A 100 6.08 5.39 1.65
CA GLY A 100 5.13 4.64 0.84
C GLY A 100 5.08 5.11 -0.61
N ASN A 101 5.66 6.28 -0.91
CA ASN A 101 5.57 6.90 -2.23
C ASN A 101 6.30 6.08 -3.29
N GLY A 102 7.41 5.45 -2.91
CA GLY A 102 8.12 4.47 -3.74
C GLY A 102 7.49 3.07 -3.80
N VAL A 103 6.53 2.75 -2.91
CA VAL A 103 5.89 1.42 -2.79
C VAL A 103 4.58 1.36 -3.59
N SER A 104 4.43 2.23 -4.59
CA SER A 104 3.27 2.26 -5.47
C SER A 104 3.70 1.93 -6.89
N CYS A 105 3.32 0.74 -7.36
CA CYS A 105 3.47 0.37 -8.77
C CYS A 105 2.60 1.33 -9.63
N PRO A 106 3.11 1.92 -10.72
CA PRO A 106 2.30 2.73 -11.63
C PRO A 106 1.28 1.80 -12.29
N GLY A 107 0.01 1.84 -11.87
CA GLY A 107 -1.03 1.01 -12.47
C GLY A 107 -2.21 0.63 -11.58
N GLY A 108 -2.16 0.82 -10.26
CA GLY A 108 -3.35 0.67 -9.41
C GLY A 108 -3.98 -0.73 -9.46
N ILE A 109 -3.65 -1.53 -8.48
CA ILE A 109 -4.14 -2.89 -8.30
C ILE A 109 -5.64 -2.88 -7.98
N LYS A 110 -6.51 -3.40 -8.86
CA LYS A 110 -7.99 -3.40 -8.68
C LYS A 110 -8.55 -4.81 -8.47
N ILE A 111 -9.23 -5.09 -7.33
CA ILE A 111 -9.94 -6.36 -6.97
C ILE A 111 -11.42 -6.40 -7.41
N ASP A 112 -11.79 -7.41 -8.21
CA ASP A 112 -13.19 -7.80 -8.47
C ASP A 112 -13.63 -8.89 -7.47
N PRO A 113 -14.65 -8.65 -6.62
CA PRO A 113 -15.08 -9.57 -5.58
C PRO A 113 -15.88 -10.79 -6.07
N ARG A 114 -16.13 -10.97 -7.37
CA ARG A 114 -17.04 -12.03 -7.88
C ARG A 114 -16.38 -13.16 -8.68
N SER A 115 -15.08 -13.11 -8.97
CA SER A 115 -14.43 -14.15 -9.79
C SER A 115 -13.51 -15.07 -8.98
N SER A 116 -13.89 -16.33 -8.82
CA SER A 116 -13.05 -17.43 -8.30
C SER A 116 -12.04 -17.98 -9.33
N ARG A 117 -11.84 -17.28 -10.46
CA ARG A 117 -10.85 -17.64 -11.48
C ARG A 117 -10.07 -16.40 -11.91
N ALA A 118 -8.75 -16.51 -11.88
CA ALA A 118 -7.85 -15.58 -12.53
C ALA A 118 -8.04 -15.70 -14.05
N VAL A 119 -8.60 -14.68 -14.68
CA VAL A 119 -8.62 -14.57 -16.15
C VAL A 119 -7.32 -13.87 -16.56
N PRO A 120 -6.50 -14.44 -17.47
CA PRO A 120 -5.34 -13.76 -17.99
C PRO A 120 -5.81 -12.78 -19.07
N GLN A 121 -6.00 -11.52 -18.69
CA GLN A 121 -5.91 -10.41 -19.63
C GLN A 121 -4.87 -9.41 -19.13
N ALA A 122 -4.15 -8.85 -20.10
CA ALA A 122 -2.93 -8.08 -19.96
C ALA A 122 -2.98 -7.01 -18.84
N GLY A 123 -1.99 -7.07 -17.95
CA GLY A 123 -1.67 -6.04 -16.96
C GLY A 123 -2.54 -6.12 -15.69
N VAL A 124 -1.98 -5.63 -14.58
CA VAL A 124 -2.58 -5.59 -13.23
C VAL A 124 -2.29 -6.83 -12.37
N LEU A 125 -1.01 -6.96 -12.01
CA LEU A 125 -0.55 -7.78 -10.89
C LEU A 125 -0.90 -7.07 -9.59
N ARG A 126 -1.68 -7.71 -8.72
CA ARG A 126 -2.12 -7.16 -7.43
C ARG A 126 -0.99 -7.14 -6.39
N ALA A 127 -1.25 -6.60 -5.19
CA ALA A 127 -0.44 -6.53 -3.95
C ALA A 127 0.21 -5.18 -3.60
N VAL A 128 -0.11 -4.78 -2.36
CA VAL A 128 0.44 -3.73 -1.48
C VAL A 128 0.11 -2.27 -1.79
#